data_AF-A0A0G1PQ89-F1
#
_entry.id   AF-A0A0G1PQ89-F1
#
_cell.length_a   1.000
_cell.length_b   1.000
_cell.length_c   1.000
_cell.angle_alpha   90.00
_cell.angle_beta   90.00
_cell.angle_gamma   90.00
#
_symmetry.space_group_name_H-M   'P 1'
#
loop_
_entity.id
_entity.type
_entity.pdbx_description
1 polymer ?
#
loop_
_entity_poly.entity_id
_entity_poly.type
_entity_poly.pdbx_seq_one_letter_code
_entity_poly.pdbx_strand_id
1 'polypeptide(L)'
;MKFLRCAQDPCSPSAPQVDVAQSFQPAATNRAVKADLYLKKVGSPANATLRLISDSGGSPGTSVLATGLLNASSVGSSYGWLTVNFSTTPTLNANTTYWLVIDAAPDNSNYLVWGGDSANGYTRGTGKKSNDWSIGNWSNLNADLNFRVYMGGIDNQISTVSVDGSAYAHFMDIVTVGGNAGAFTLNSGTIGGSVSADTISNCTIGGNASYNVKTSCTIGGTQTTPTTPPSDPAVQAMPITQEMIDAWKAQAEAGGTINGDCGDGGVAGCDIPTNGTLTLGPKKINGNLILANNQTLVVSGTIYITGYIDIDNGSAIQLDPSYEPYISRTTAIFPARDRSAVI
;
A
#
# COMPACT_ATOMS: atom_id res chain seq x y z
N MET A 1 18.31 -0.29 -28.48
CA MET A 1 18.36 0.07 -27.06
C MET A 1 19.78 0.05 -26.58
N LYS A 2 20.22 1.10 -25.89
CA LYS A 2 21.38 1.03 -25.00
C LYS A 2 20.85 1.24 -23.59
N PHE A 3 20.94 0.25 -22.71
CA PHE A 3 21.16 0.55 -21.30
C PHE A 3 22.59 1.11 -21.22
N LEU A 4 22.70 2.43 -21.34
CA LEU A 4 23.98 3.10 -21.39
C LEU A 4 24.44 3.43 -19.96
N ARG A 5 25.55 2.81 -19.58
CA ARG A 5 26.47 3.25 -18.53
C ARG A 5 26.81 4.73 -18.79
N CYS A 6 26.47 5.64 -17.87
CA CYS A 6 27.08 6.97 -17.84
C CYS A 6 27.86 7.11 -16.54
N ALA A 7 28.91 6.32 -16.40
CA ALA A 7 30.01 6.68 -15.52
C ALA A 7 31.05 7.41 -16.40
N GLN A 8 30.79 8.69 -16.67
CA GLN A 8 31.70 9.69 -17.28
C GLN A 8 32.12 9.38 -18.77
N ASP A 9 31.85 10.32 -19.69
CA ASP A 9 32.30 10.42 -21.12
C ASP A 9 31.57 9.64 -22.26
N PRO A 10 31.64 10.14 -23.54
CA PRO A 10 30.53 10.04 -24.51
C PRO A 10 30.51 8.71 -25.27
N CYS A 11 29.32 8.12 -25.41
CA CYS A 11 29.15 6.75 -25.86
C CYS A 11 28.65 6.60 -27.31
N SER A 12 29.38 5.89 -28.17
CA SER A 12 28.88 5.40 -29.47
C SER A 12 28.51 3.88 -29.40
N PRO A 13 27.36 3.38 -29.94
CA PRO A 13 26.88 2.00 -29.75
C PRO A 13 27.35 1.01 -30.82
N SER A 14 27.55 -0.27 -30.47
CA SER A 14 27.63 -1.36 -31.46
C SER A 14 26.69 -2.57 -31.28
N ALA A 15 25.84 -2.67 -30.22
CA ALA A 15 24.76 -3.68 -30.19
C ALA A 15 23.65 -3.36 -29.15
N PRO A 16 22.36 -3.70 -29.41
CA PRO A 16 21.25 -3.43 -28.49
C PRO A 16 21.11 -4.44 -27.32
N GLN A 17 20.72 -3.98 -26.12
CA GLN A 17 20.40 -4.83 -24.93
C GLN A 17 18.98 -4.51 -24.41
N VAL A 18 18.18 -5.54 -24.08
CA VAL A 18 16.70 -5.45 -23.98
C VAL A 18 16.17 -5.49 -22.55
N ASP A 19 16.74 -6.33 -21.69
CA ASP A 19 16.20 -6.59 -20.34
C ASP A 19 17.26 -6.38 -19.26
N VAL A 20 16.87 -5.71 -18.18
CA VAL A 20 17.70 -5.48 -17.00
C VAL A 20 17.02 -6.02 -15.75
N ALA A 21 17.82 -6.60 -14.87
CA ALA A 21 17.34 -7.26 -13.69
C ALA A 21 18.18 -6.92 -12.46
N GLN A 22 17.52 -6.85 -11.31
CA GLN A 22 18.17 -6.74 -10.01
C GLN A 22 17.66 -7.85 -9.11
N SER A 23 18.58 -8.66 -8.58
CA SER A 23 18.22 -9.61 -7.53
C SER A 23 18.20 -8.97 -6.16
N PHE A 24 17.45 -9.60 -5.26
CA PHE A 24 17.37 -9.25 -3.86
C PHE A 24 17.03 -10.47 -3.01
N GLN A 25 17.30 -10.39 -1.71
CA GLN A 25 16.86 -11.36 -0.71
C GLN A 25 15.99 -10.65 0.34
N PRO A 26 14.73 -11.09 0.54
CA PRO A 26 13.90 -10.60 1.63
C PRO A 26 14.56 -10.83 2.99
N ALA A 27 14.44 -9.87 3.91
CA ALA A 27 14.89 -10.04 5.29
C ALA A 27 13.93 -10.93 6.12
N ALA A 28 12.67 -11.04 5.70
CA ALA A 28 11.63 -11.81 6.36
C ALA A 28 10.71 -12.48 5.32
N THR A 29 10.06 -13.58 5.71
CA THR A 29 9.04 -14.23 4.89
C THR A 29 7.75 -13.42 4.96
N ASN A 30 7.34 -12.85 3.83
CA ASN A 30 6.12 -12.05 3.74
C ASN A 30 5.67 -11.89 2.29
N ARG A 31 4.51 -11.28 2.06
CA ARG A 31 3.93 -11.05 0.73
C ARG A 31 4.53 -9.84 0.06
N ALA A 32 4.92 -9.94 -1.20
CA ALA A 32 5.38 -8.78 -1.98
C ALA A 32 4.19 -8.04 -2.60
N VAL A 33 4.06 -6.74 -2.35
CA VAL A 33 2.89 -5.96 -2.79
C VAL A 33 3.19 -4.97 -3.92
N LYS A 34 4.36 -4.33 -3.86
CA LYS A 34 4.80 -3.35 -4.85
C LYS A 34 6.31 -3.18 -4.82
N ALA A 35 6.87 -2.55 -5.84
CA ALA A 35 8.26 -2.13 -5.87
C ALA A 35 8.38 -0.66 -6.30
N ASP A 36 9.35 0.04 -5.73
CA ASP A 36 9.79 1.33 -6.26
C ASP A 36 11.06 1.13 -7.08
N LEU A 37 11.13 1.77 -8.24
CA LEU A 37 12.25 1.74 -9.17
C LEU A 37 12.75 3.17 -9.37
N TYR A 38 14.07 3.39 -9.30
CA TYR A 38 14.64 4.72 -9.56
C TYR A 38 14.94 4.90 -11.05
N LEU A 39 14.06 5.58 -11.77
CA LEU A 39 14.04 5.61 -13.24
C LEU A 39 14.06 7.04 -13.79
N LYS A 40 14.55 7.17 -15.03
CA LYS A 40 14.25 8.30 -15.92
C LYS A 40 13.92 7.77 -17.32
N LYS A 41 13.32 8.60 -18.18
CA LYS A 41 13.08 8.28 -19.59
C LYS A 41 13.87 9.15 -20.55
N VAL A 42 14.17 8.58 -21.73
CA VAL A 42 14.67 9.30 -22.91
C VAL A 42 13.60 9.16 -24.00
N GLY A 43 13.20 10.28 -24.60
CA GLY A 43 12.11 10.31 -25.57
C GLY A 43 10.74 9.95 -24.97
N SER A 44 9.99 9.15 -25.72
CA SER A 44 8.62 8.72 -25.41
C SER A 44 8.49 7.19 -25.45
N PRO A 45 9.10 6.46 -24.49
CA PRO A 45 9.03 5.00 -24.46
C PRO A 45 7.60 4.50 -24.29
N ALA A 46 7.34 3.31 -24.82
CA ALA A 46 6.13 2.55 -24.51
C ALA A 46 6.13 2.07 -23.05
N ASN A 47 4.96 1.67 -22.55
CA ASN A 47 4.86 1.01 -21.25
C ASN A 47 5.68 -0.28 -21.23
N ALA A 48 6.18 -0.61 -20.05
CA ALA A 48 6.96 -1.83 -19.80
C ALA A 48 6.27 -2.70 -18.75
N THR A 49 6.73 -3.93 -18.61
CA THR A 49 6.27 -4.85 -17.57
C THR A 49 7.37 -5.02 -16.53
N LEU A 50 7.06 -4.72 -15.26
CA LEU A 50 7.89 -5.17 -14.15
C LEU A 50 7.49 -6.61 -13.81
N ARG A 51 8.46 -7.52 -13.77
CA ARG A 51 8.25 -8.92 -13.39
C ARG A 51 8.99 -9.22 -12.10
N LEU A 52 8.31 -9.88 -11.17
CA LEU A 52 8.91 -10.53 -10.01
C LEU A 52 9.11 -12.00 -10.35
N ILE A 53 10.35 -12.46 -10.39
CA ILE A 53 10.74 -13.77 -10.91
C ILE A 53 11.56 -14.53 -9.86
N SER A 54 11.39 -15.85 -9.83
CA SER A 54 12.24 -16.77 -9.06
C SER A 54 13.71 -16.76 -9.54
N ASP A 55 14.63 -17.10 -8.64
CA ASP A 55 16.02 -17.36 -9.00
C ASP A 55 16.20 -18.73 -9.68
N SER A 56 17.13 -18.79 -10.63
CA SER A 56 17.63 -20.00 -11.26
C SER A 56 19.16 -19.92 -11.36
N GLY A 57 19.85 -20.47 -10.36
CA GLY A 57 21.31 -20.53 -10.34
C GLY A 57 22.00 -19.17 -10.30
N GLY A 58 21.42 -18.20 -9.58
CA GLY A 58 21.93 -16.83 -9.50
C GLY A 58 21.59 -15.97 -10.72
N SER A 59 20.58 -16.34 -11.52
CA SER A 59 20.02 -15.54 -12.62
C SER A 59 18.49 -15.57 -12.56
N PRO A 60 17.78 -14.62 -13.19
CA PRO A 60 16.32 -14.73 -13.34
C PRO A 60 15.92 -16.06 -14.01
N GLY A 61 15.01 -16.79 -13.38
CA GLY A 61 14.42 -18.02 -13.91
C GLY A 61 13.25 -17.77 -14.86
N THR A 62 12.46 -18.81 -15.12
CA THR A 62 11.26 -18.74 -15.99
C THR A 62 9.95 -18.63 -15.22
N SER A 63 9.94 -18.94 -13.92
CA SER A 63 8.73 -18.83 -13.10
C SER A 63 8.52 -17.39 -12.63
N VAL A 64 7.54 -16.73 -13.25
CA VAL A 64 7.03 -15.40 -12.89
C VAL A 64 6.07 -15.54 -11.72
N LEU A 65 6.38 -14.88 -10.61
CA LEU A 65 5.60 -14.90 -9.38
C LEU A 65 4.54 -13.79 -9.35
N ALA A 66 4.88 -12.63 -9.92
CA ALA A 66 3.97 -11.50 -10.09
C ALA A 66 4.42 -10.59 -11.23
N THR A 67 3.50 -9.74 -11.71
CA THR A 67 3.78 -8.71 -12.72
C THR A 67 3.21 -7.37 -12.29
N GLY A 68 3.73 -6.26 -12.80
CA GLY A 68 3.19 -4.93 -12.61
C GLY A 68 3.35 -4.07 -13.86
N LEU A 69 2.38 -3.19 -14.11
CA LEU A 69 2.44 -2.25 -15.22
C LEU A 69 3.39 -1.10 -14.88
N LEU A 70 4.47 -0.96 -15.65
CA LEU A 70 5.35 0.20 -15.59
C LEU A 70 4.85 1.22 -16.62
N ASN A 71 4.10 2.22 -16.15
CA ASN A 71 3.56 3.28 -16.99
C ASN A 71 4.66 4.30 -17.35
N ALA A 72 5.09 4.31 -18.61
CA ALA A 72 6.17 5.16 -19.08
C ALA A 72 5.82 6.66 -19.03
N SER A 73 4.53 7.01 -19.07
CA SER A 73 4.08 8.41 -18.94
C SER A 73 4.26 8.97 -17.53
N SER A 74 4.36 8.10 -16.51
CA SER A 74 4.64 8.48 -15.12
C SER A 74 6.13 8.65 -14.82
N VAL A 75 7.03 8.39 -15.78
CA VAL A 75 8.47 8.53 -15.62
C VAL A 75 8.93 9.90 -16.16
N GLY A 76 9.67 10.65 -15.35
CA GLY A 76 10.24 11.94 -15.75
C GLY A 76 11.50 11.81 -16.62
N SER A 77 11.92 12.93 -17.24
CA SER A 77 13.21 13.04 -17.94
C SER A 77 14.41 13.14 -16.98
N SER A 78 14.14 13.43 -15.71
CA SER A 78 15.09 13.36 -14.59
C SER A 78 14.85 12.11 -13.75
N TYR A 79 15.86 11.64 -13.03
CA TYR A 79 15.71 10.46 -12.17
C TYR A 79 14.74 10.72 -11.03
N GLY A 80 13.78 9.82 -10.85
CA GLY A 80 12.81 9.83 -9.77
C GLY A 80 12.38 8.41 -9.39
N TRP A 81 11.74 8.27 -8.24
CA TRP A 81 11.16 6.99 -7.82
C TRP A 81 9.80 6.79 -8.48
N LEU A 82 9.63 5.68 -9.18
CA LEU A 82 8.35 5.21 -9.70
C LEU A 82 7.88 4.01 -8.88
N THR A 83 6.68 4.10 -8.32
CA THR A 83 6.02 2.96 -7.69
C THR A 83 5.28 2.13 -8.74
N VAL A 84 5.52 0.81 -8.72
CA VAL A 84 4.82 -0.19 -9.54
C VAL A 84 4.16 -1.21 -8.62
N ASN A 85 2.83 -1.30 -8.68
CA ASN A 85 2.06 -2.29 -7.94
C ASN A 85 2.08 -3.65 -8.65
N PHE A 86 2.21 -4.74 -7.89
CA PHE A 86 2.08 -6.08 -8.44
C PHE A 86 0.60 -6.47 -8.58
N SER A 87 0.27 -7.20 -9.63
CA SER A 87 -1.07 -7.72 -9.94
C SER A 87 -1.48 -8.89 -9.03
N THR A 88 -0.50 -9.52 -8.39
CA THR A 88 -0.66 -10.57 -7.38
C THR A 88 0.35 -10.31 -6.27
N THR A 89 0.10 -10.85 -5.07
CA THR A 89 0.88 -10.55 -3.87
C THR A 89 1.54 -11.82 -3.29
N PRO A 90 2.48 -12.46 -4.02
CA PRO A 90 3.05 -13.75 -3.64
C PRO A 90 3.88 -13.64 -2.36
N THR A 91 3.84 -14.71 -1.54
CA THR A 91 4.73 -14.85 -0.38
C THR A 91 6.14 -15.16 -0.85
N LEU A 92 7.08 -14.27 -0.50
CA LEU A 92 8.51 -14.47 -0.70
C LEU A 92 9.13 -14.91 0.61
N ASN A 93 10.02 -15.90 0.55
CA ASN A 93 10.69 -16.46 1.71
C ASN A 93 11.92 -15.62 2.09
N ALA A 94 12.16 -15.49 3.40
CA ALA A 94 13.38 -14.88 3.93
C ALA A 94 14.63 -15.53 3.32
N ASN A 95 15.65 -14.72 3.03
CA ASN A 95 16.96 -15.16 2.55
C ASN A 95 16.92 -15.99 1.24
N THR A 96 15.81 -15.98 0.51
CA THR A 96 15.69 -16.59 -0.81
C THR A 96 15.90 -15.52 -1.88
N THR A 97 16.66 -15.83 -2.92
CA THR A 97 16.94 -14.89 -4.00
C THR A 97 15.73 -14.78 -4.94
N TYR A 98 15.32 -13.56 -5.23
CA TYR A 98 14.30 -13.22 -6.23
C TYR A 98 14.80 -12.09 -7.13
N TRP A 99 14.16 -11.92 -8.29
CA TRP A 99 14.55 -10.94 -9.29
C TRP A 99 13.42 -9.98 -9.63
N LEU A 100 13.75 -8.69 -9.69
CA LEU A 100 12.95 -7.70 -10.40
C LEU A 100 13.51 -7.58 -11.81
N VAL A 101 12.68 -7.83 -12.83
CA VAL A 101 13.04 -7.70 -14.25
C VAL A 101 12.15 -6.66 -14.90
N ILE A 102 12.74 -5.65 -15.54
CA ILE A 102 12.00 -4.76 -16.43
C ILE A 102 12.06 -5.35 -17.83
N ASP A 103 10.90 -5.79 -18.33
CA ASP A 103 10.67 -6.29 -19.68
C ASP A 103 10.05 -5.18 -20.52
N ALA A 104 10.81 -4.66 -21.50
CA ALA A 104 10.45 -3.51 -22.31
C ALA A 104 10.72 -3.75 -23.80
N ALA A 105 9.89 -3.14 -24.66
CA ALA A 105 10.02 -3.28 -26.10
C ALA A 105 11.25 -2.53 -26.67
N PRO A 106 11.90 -3.09 -27.70
CA PRO A 106 13.01 -2.46 -28.41
C PRO A 106 12.82 -1.08 -29.03
N ASP A 107 13.54 -0.06 -28.53
CA ASP A 107 13.68 1.23 -29.22
C ASP A 107 15.05 1.91 -28.93
N ASN A 108 15.62 2.60 -29.94
CA ASN A 108 16.89 3.33 -29.85
C ASN A 108 16.74 4.79 -29.41
N SER A 109 15.56 5.37 -29.61
CA SER A 109 15.24 6.78 -29.35
C SER A 109 14.33 6.93 -28.13
N ASN A 110 13.56 5.90 -27.79
CA ASN A 110 12.54 5.94 -26.75
C ASN A 110 12.74 4.83 -25.72
N TYR A 111 13.46 5.10 -24.62
CA TYR A 111 13.81 4.07 -23.65
C TYR A 111 13.83 4.56 -22.20
N LEU A 112 13.73 3.61 -21.28
CA LEU A 112 13.87 3.82 -19.84
C LEU A 112 15.33 3.62 -19.41
N VAL A 113 15.75 4.37 -18.40
CA VAL A 113 17.07 4.20 -17.76
C VAL A 113 16.86 3.95 -16.28
N TRP A 114 17.36 2.81 -15.81
CA TRP A 114 17.35 2.45 -14.40
C TRP A 114 18.63 2.96 -13.74
N GLY A 115 18.47 3.83 -12.74
CA GLY A 115 19.59 4.34 -11.96
C GLY A 115 20.26 3.21 -11.18
N GLY A 116 21.58 3.19 -11.20
CA GLY A 116 22.38 2.21 -10.48
C GLY A 116 23.76 2.74 -10.12
N ASP A 117 24.41 2.02 -9.21
CA ASP A 117 25.71 2.31 -8.65
C ASP A 117 26.75 1.29 -9.12
N SER A 118 27.83 1.78 -9.71
CA SER A 118 28.95 0.96 -10.19
C SER A 118 29.86 0.44 -9.07
N ALA A 119 29.71 0.92 -7.83
CA ALA A 119 30.46 0.39 -6.69
C ALA A 119 30.06 -1.05 -6.34
N ASN A 120 28.87 -1.49 -6.78
CA ASN A 120 28.37 -2.86 -6.64
C ASN A 120 28.43 -3.39 -5.19
N GLY A 121 28.04 -2.53 -4.23
CA GLY A 121 28.14 -2.77 -2.78
C GLY A 121 26.93 -3.47 -2.16
N TYR A 122 25.85 -3.74 -2.90
CA TYR A 122 24.66 -4.41 -2.38
C TYR A 122 24.90 -5.92 -2.28
N THR A 123 25.26 -6.39 -1.08
CA THR A 123 25.67 -7.79 -0.83
C THR A 123 24.55 -8.83 -0.93
N ARG A 124 23.28 -8.39 -0.97
CA ARG A 124 22.10 -9.27 -0.97
C ARG A 124 21.49 -9.47 -2.36
N GLY A 125 22.23 -9.11 -3.40
CA GLY A 125 21.80 -9.25 -4.77
C GLY A 125 22.89 -8.83 -5.75
N THR A 126 22.53 -8.80 -7.01
CA THR A 126 23.39 -8.41 -8.11
C THR A 126 22.55 -7.97 -9.29
N GLY A 127 23.05 -7.00 -10.05
CA GLY A 127 22.47 -6.59 -11.31
C GLY A 127 22.86 -7.54 -12.46
N LYS A 128 21.89 -7.91 -13.29
CA LYS A 128 22.09 -8.66 -14.53
C LYS A 128 21.39 -8.02 -15.71
N LYS A 129 21.81 -8.42 -16.92
CA LYS A 129 21.23 -7.98 -18.18
C LYS A 129 21.14 -9.13 -19.18
N SER A 130 20.11 -9.08 -20.01
CA SER A 130 19.89 -10.00 -21.13
C SER A 130 19.47 -9.22 -22.38
N ASN A 131 19.64 -9.85 -23.54
CA ASN A 131 19.02 -9.39 -24.79
C ASN A 131 17.59 -9.92 -24.96
N ASP A 132 17.21 -10.92 -24.16
CA ASP A 132 15.86 -11.48 -24.10
C ASP A 132 15.71 -12.26 -22.78
N TRP A 133 14.82 -11.81 -21.90
CA TRP A 133 14.57 -12.44 -20.62
C TRP A 133 13.96 -13.85 -20.78
N SER A 134 13.18 -14.08 -21.85
CA SER A 134 12.47 -15.34 -22.08
C SER A 134 13.41 -16.50 -22.46
N ILE A 135 14.59 -16.17 -22.99
CA ILE A 135 15.62 -17.14 -23.39
C ILE A 135 16.67 -17.35 -22.29
N GLY A 136 16.80 -16.42 -21.33
CA GLY A 136 17.58 -16.63 -20.10
C GLY A 136 19.11 -16.42 -20.22
N ASN A 137 19.60 -15.74 -21.26
CA ASN A 137 21.02 -15.43 -21.49
C ASN A 137 21.53 -14.26 -20.63
N TRP A 138 21.48 -14.43 -19.32
CA TRP A 138 21.83 -13.38 -18.36
C TRP A 138 23.34 -13.24 -18.16
N SER A 139 23.83 -12.00 -18.22
CA SER A 139 25.21 -11.63 -17.91
C SER A 139 25.25 -10.58 -16.79
N ASN A 140 26.37 -10.49 -16.07
CA ASN A 140 26.50 -9.50 -15.00
C ASN A 140 26.44 -8.07 -15.56
N LEU A 141 25.68 -7.22 -14.88
CA LEU A 141 25.62 -5.79 -15.15
C LEU A 141 26.86 -5.07 -14.61
N ASN A 142 27.52 -5.64 -13.59
CA ASN A 142 28.62 -5.03 -12.83
C ASN A 142 28.23 -3.66 -12.23
N ALA A 143 27.01 -3.59 -11.71
CA ALA A 143 26.42 -2.48 -10.99
C ALA A 143 25.20 -2.98 -10.23
N ASP A 144 24.84 -2.27 -9.16
CA ASP A 144 23.59 -2.48 -8.44
C ASP A 144 22.57 -1.43 -8.86
N LEU A 145 21.36 -1.87 -9.18
CA LEU A 145 20.27 -0.99 -9.56
C LEU A 145 19.53 -0.52 -8.31
N ASN A 146 19.01 0.70 -8.34
CA ASN A 146 18.32 1.29 -7.19
C ASN A 146 16.85 0.86 -7.17
N PHE A 147 16.43 0.16 -6.10
CA PHE A 147 15.08 -0.36 -5.94
C PHE A 147 14.64 -0.39 -4.48
N ARG A 148 13.34 -0.56 -4.27
CA ARG A 148 12.75 -0.93 -2.97
C ARG A 148 11.67 -1.96 -3.24
N VAL A 149 11.63 -3.05 -2.47
CA VAL A 149 10.50 -3.99 -2.48
C VAL A 149 9.73 -3.81 -1.19
N TYR A 150 8.43 -3.58 -1.32
CA TYR A 150 7.52 -3.48 -0.18
C TYR A 150 6.90 -4.85 0.03
N MET A 151 7.16 -5.41 1.20
CA MET A 151 6.60 -6.66 1.63
C MET A 151 5.77 -6.48 2.89
N GLY A 152 4.66 -7.22 3.00
CA GLY A 152 3.66 -7.05 4.04
C GLY A 152 2.28 -6.76 3.45
N GLY A 153 1.40 -6.28 4.32
CA GLY A 153 -0.01 -6.07 3.99
C GLY A 153 -0.85 -7.32 4.25
N ILE A 154 -2.11 -7.08 4.60
CA ILE A 154 -3.19 -8.04 4.45
C ILE A 154 -3.66 -7.97 2.98
N ASP A 155 -4.34 -9.01 2.49
CA ASP A 155 -5.19 -8.80 1.32
C ASP A 155 -6.13 -7.64 1.61
N ASN A 156 -6.61 -6.95 0.57
CA ASN A 156 -7.72 -6.02 0.74
C ASN A 156 -8.89 -6.81 1.33
N GLN A 157 -9.01 -6.77 2.65
CA GLN A 157 -9.85 -7.66 3.44
C GLN A 157 -10.89 -6.83 4.18
N ILE A 158 -12.11 -7.32 4.16
CA ILE A 158 -13.12 -6.97 5.15
C ILE A 158 -13.31 -8.18 6.04
N SER A 159 -13.16 -7.99 7.34
CA SER A 159 -13.31 -9.08 8.29
C SER A 159 -13.96 -8.62 9.59
N THR A 160 -14.82 -9.47 10.14
CA THR A 160 -15.51 -9.24 11.42
C THR A 160 -16.33 -7.95 11.41
N VAL A 161 -17.01 -7.69 10.28
CA VAL A 161 -17.89 -6.51 10.10
C VAL A 161 -19.26 -6.90 9.58
N SER A 162 -20.25 -6.05 9.86
CA SER A 162 -21.58 -6.09 9.24
C SER A 162 -21.73 -4.89 8.30
N VAL A 163 -22.20 -5.14 7.07
CA VAL A 163 -22.44 -4.13 6.04
C VAL A 163 -23.91 -4.24 5.62
N ASP A 164 -24.72 -3.24 5.91
CA ASP A 164 -26.15 -3.27 5.55
C ASP A 164 -26.38 -3.21 4.02
N GLY A 165 -25.42 -2.62 3.29
CA GLY A 165 -25.41 -2.50 1.84
C GLY A 165 -24.66 -3.63 1.13
N SER A 166 -24.05 -3.30 -0.02
CA SER A 166 -23.18 -4.23 -0.77
C SER A 166 -21.71 -4.02 -0.39
N ALA A 167 -20.92 -5.09 -0.48
CA ALA A 167 -19.50 -5.08 -0.10
C ALA A 167 -18.62 -5.64 -1.23
N TYR A 168 -17.42 -5.08 -1.39
CA TYR A 168 -16.46 -5.51 -2.41
C TYR A 168 -15.04 -5.49 -1.83
N ALA A 169 -14.31 -6.59 -1.96
CA ALA A 169 -12.94 -6.74 -1.44
C ALA A 169 -12.20 -7.85 -2.19
N HIS A 170 -10.89 -8.02 -1.97
CA HIS A 170 -10.20 -9.22 -2.45
C HIS A 170 -10.57 -10.43 -1.58
N PHE A 171 -10.50 -10.25 -0.26
CA PHE A 171 -10.80 -11.30 0.71
C PHE A 171 -11.91 -10.85 1.66
N MET A 172 -12.87 -11.72 1.94
CA MET A 172 -13.92 -11.49 2.94
C MET A 172 -13.92 -12.65 3.93
N ASP A 173 -13.87 -12.34 5.22
CA ASP A 173 -13.84 -13.36 6.27
C ASP A 173 -14.65 -12.98 7.49
N ILE A 174 -15.61 -13.81 7.89
CA ILE A 174 -16.49 -13.53 9.03
C ILE A 174 -17.23 -12.20 8.80
N VAL A 175 -18.00 -12.13 7.71
CA VAL A 175 -18.75 -10.92 7.32
C VAL A 175 -20.25 -11.18 7.27
N THR A 176 -21.03 -10.15 7.58
CA THR A 176 -22.47 -10.11 7.27
C THR A 176 -22.70 -9.00 6.25
N VAL A 177 -23.31 -9.30 5.11
CA VAL A 177 -23.58 -8.32 4.05
C VAL A 177 -25.06 -8.39 3.69
N GLY A 178 -25.81 -7.32 3.89
CA GLY A 178 -27.25 -7.27 3.58
C GLY A 178 -27.54 -7.32 2.08
N GLY A 179 -26.70 -6.67 1.28
CA GLY A 179 -26.77 -6.61 -0.18
C GLY A 179 -25.91 -7.67 -0.89
N ASN A 180 -25.36 -7.29 -2.05
CA ASN A 180 -24.50 -8.16 -2.85
C ASN A 180 -23.06 -8.14 -2.34
N ALA A 181 -22.31 -9.21 -2.60
CA ALA A 181 -20.88 -9.28 -2.31
C ALA A 181 -20.05 -9.68 -3.53
N GLY A 182 -18.97 -8.94 -3.78
CA GLY A 182 -17.95 -9.31 -4.76
C GLY A 182 -16.60 -9.54 -4.08
N ALA A 183 -16.04 -10.73 -4.20
CA ALA A 183 -14.74 -11.06 -3.59
C ALA A 183 -13.92 -12.03 -4.43
N PHE A 184 -12.59 -12.01 -4.36
CA PHE A 184 -11.83 -13.15 -4.89
C PHE A 184 -12.08 -14.39 -4.01
N THR A 185 -12.03 -14.22 -2.69
CA THR A 185 -12.38 -15.27 -1.72
C THR A 185 -13.38 -14.77 -0.68
N LEU A 186 -14.43 -15.56 -0.44
CA LEU A 186 -15.39 -15.38 0.64
C LEU A 186 -15.32 -16.58 1.60
N ASN A 187 -15.00 -16.34 2.87
CA ASN A 187 -15.00 -17.34 3.93
C ASN A 187 -15.91 -16.91 5.09
N SER A 188 -16.65 -17.86 5.68
CA SER A 188 -17.43 -17.63 6.91
C SER A 188 -18.43 -16.46 6.81
N GLY A 189 -19.01 -16.22 5.63
CA GLY A 189 -19.87 -15.05 5.36
C GLY A 189 -21.37 -15.34 5.32
N THR A 190 -22.20 -14.42 5.79
CA THR A 190 -23.66 -14.41 5.58
C THR A 190 -24.05 -13.26 4.65
N ILE A 191 -24.47 -13.58 3.44
CA ILE A 191 -24.77 -12.62 2.37
C ILE A 191 -26.27 -12.68 2.08
N GLY A 192 -26.99 -11.58 2.23
CA GLY A 192 -28.43 -11.50 1.93
C GLY A 192 -28.70 -11.50 0.42
N GLY A 193 -27.86 -10.80 -0.35
CA GLY A 193 -27.94 -10.72 -1.81
C GLY A 193 -27.16 -11.81 -2.53
N SER A 194 -26.72 -11.49 -3.75
CA SER A 194 -25.95 -12.39 -4.61
C SER A 194 -24.44 -12.24 -4.41
N VAL A 195 -23.70 -13.31 -4.66
CA VAL A 195 -22.23 -13.37 -4.59
C VAL A 195 -21.63 -13.57 -5.98
N SER A 196 -20.55 -12.85 -6.26
CA SER A 196 -19.61 -13.15 -7.34
C SER A 196 -18.23 -13.35 -6.73
N ALA A 197 -17.67 -14.57 -6.83
CA ALA A 197 -16.37 -14.89 -6.27
C ALA A 197 -15.56 -15.90 -7.10
N ASP A 198 -14.27 -16.05 -6.82
CA ASP A 198 -13.52 -17.21 -7.31
C ASP A 198 -13.75 -18.40 -6.36
N THR A 199 -13.51 -18.20 -5.07
CA THR A 199 -13.65 -19.22 -4.02
C THR A 199 -14.67 -18.79 -2.97
N ILE A 200 -15.61 -19.69 -2.63
CA ILE A 200 -16.57 -19.51 -1.53
C ILE A 200 -16.47 -20.65 -0.52
N SER A 201 -16.37 -20.33 0.78
CA SER A 201 -16.29 -21.30 1.86
C SER A 201 -17.08 -20.94 3.12
N ASN A 202 -17.65 -21.95 3.80
CA ASN A 202 -18.32 -21.81 5.10
C ASN A 202 -19.39 -20.70 5.16
N CYS A 203 -20.16 -20.53 4.09
CA CYS A 203 -20.97 -19.33 3.87
C CYS A 203 -22.47 -19.61 3.71
N THR A 204 -23.30 -18.61 3.96
CA THR A 204 -24.74 -18.61 3.62
C THR A 204 -25.01 -17.47 2.66
N ILE A 205 -25.57 -17.78 1.48
CA ILE A 205 -25.87 -16.82 0.42
C ILE A 205 -27.38 -16.88 0.16
N GLY A 206 -28.10 -15.79 0.40
CA GLY A 206 -29.54 -15.69 0.18
C GLY A 206 -29.91 -15.64 -1.31
N GLY A 207 -29.11 -14.93 -2.11
CA GLY A 207 -29.29 -14.77 -3.56
C GLY A 207 -28.53 -15.79 -4.41
N ASN A 208 -28.17 -15.36 -5.63
CA ASN A 208 -27.42 -16.17 -6.58
C ASN A 208 -25.94 -16.24 -6.21
N ALA A 209 -25.21 -17.27 -6.66
CA ALA A 209 -23.77 -17.38 -6.46
C ALA A 209 -23.05 -17.74 -7.77
N SER A 210 -22.10 -16.90 -8.18
CA SER A 210 -21.15 -17.17 -9.26
C SER A 210 -19.78 -17.51 -8.65
N TYR A 211 -19.21 -18.69 -8.97
CA TYR A 211 -17.97 -19.18 -8.35
C TYR A 211 -17.19 -20.19 -9.20
N ASN A 212 -15.94 -20.46 -8.81
CA ASN A 212 -15.11 -21.54 -9.36
C ASN A 212 -14.85 -22.67 -8.35
N VAL A 213 -14.70 -22.32 -7.06
CA VAL A 213 -14.47 -23.29 -5.97
C VAL A 213 -15.49 -23.05 -4.85
N LYS A 214 -16.13 -24.12 -4.38
CA LYS A 214 -17.11 -24.08 -3.29
C LYS A 214 -16.79 -25.11 -2.21
N THR A 215 -16.84 -24.72 -0.94
CA THR A 215 -16.72 -25.62 0.22
C THR A 215 -17.72 -25.24 1.30
N SER A 216 -18.63 -26.13 1.70
CA SER A 216 -19.53 -25.89 2.83
C SER A 216 -20.31 -24.56 2.79
N CYS A 217 -20.95 -24.24 1.65
CA CYS A 217 -21.82 -23.07 1.53
C CYS A 217 -23.28 -23.46 1.23
N THR A 218 -24.22 -22.75 1.85
CA THR A 218 -25.66 -22.79 1.55
C THR A 218 -26.00 -21.65 0.61
N ILE A 219 -26.65 -21.94 -0.52
CA ILE A 219 -27.00 -20.95 -1.55
C ILE A 219 -28.50 -21.05 -1.81
N GLY A 220 -29.23 -19.96 -1.59
CA GLY A 220 -30.68 -19.88 -1.75
C GLY A 220 -31.12 -19.69 -3.20
N GLY A 221 -30.29 -19.07 -4.03
CA GLY A 221 -30.57 -18.79 -5.44
C GLY A 221 -29.85 -19.71 -6.43
N THR A 222 -29.74 -19.24 -7.68
CA THR A 222 -29.07 -19.95 -8.77
C THR A 222 -27.56 -19.99 -8.57
N GLN A 223 -26.95 -21.10 -8.95
CA GLN A 223 -25.50 -21.30 -8.93
C GLN A 223 -24.95 -21.26 -10.35
N THR A 224 -23.86 -20.51 -10.57
CA THR A 224 -23.17 -20.40 -11.86
C THR A 224 -21.69 -20.73 -11.67
N THR A 225 -21.21 -21.78 -12.32
CA THR A 225 -19.83 -22.26 -12.24
C THR A 225 -19.50 -23.14 -13.45
N PRO A 226 -18.28 -23.10 -14.02
CA PRO A 226 -17.20 -22.17 -13.71
C PRO A 226 -17.47 -20.77 -14.28
N THR A 227 -16.74 -19.78 -13.80
CA THR A 227 -16.79 -18.37 -14.22
C THR A 227 -15.38 -17.80 -14.35
N THR A 228 -15.24 -16.68 -15.06
CA THR A 228 -13.99 -15.92 -14.98
C THR A 228 -13.87 -15.35 -13.57
N PRO A 229 -12.75 -15.57 -12.84
CA PRO A 229 -12.55 -14.99 -11.52
C PRO A 229 -12.80 -13.48 -11.55
N PRO A 230 -13.50 -12.91 -10.56
CA PRO A 230 -13.72 -11.47 -10.52
C PRO A 230 -12.39 -10.75 -10.39
N SER A 231 -12.22 -9.65 -11.13
CA SER A 231 -11.09 -8.75 -10.93
C SER A 231 -11.25 -8.03 -9.60
N ASP A 232 -10.14 -7.75 -8.94
CA ASP A 232 -10.14 -6.91 -7.73
C ASP A 232 -10.79 -5.55 -8.00
N PRO A 233 -11.52 -5.01 -7.00
CA PRO A 233 -12.02 -3.64 -7.09
C PRO A 233 -10.86 -2.68 -7.32
N ALA A 234 -11.07 -1.68 -8.18
CA ALA A 234 -10.07 -0.65 -8.43
C ALA A 234 -9.64 -0.02 -7.10
N VAL A 235 -8.33 0.14 -6.91
CA VAL A 235 -7.80 0.81 -5.72
C VAL A 235 -8.39 2.21 -5.67
N GLN A 236 -9.18 2.47 -4.64
CA GLN A 236 -9.64 3.81 -4.36
C GLN A 236 -8.47 4.59 -3.76
N ALA A 237 -8.20 5.77 -4.31
CA ALA A 237 -7.26 6.68 -3.68
C ALA A 237 -7.75 6.97 -2.26
N MET A 238 -6.82 7.19 -1.33
CA MET A 238 -7.16 7.64 0.01
C MET A 238 -8.07 8.87 -0.13
N PRO A 239 -9.26 8.90 0.53
CA PRO A 239 -10.22 9.99 0.35
C PRO A 239 -9.71 11.33 0.89
N ILE A 240 -8.52 11.31 1.51
CA ILE A 240 -7.83 12.44 2.10
C ILE A 240 -6.43 12.45 1.48
N THR A 241 -6.04 13.58 0.91
CA THR A 241 -4.72 13.72 0.30
C THR A 241 -3.64 14.05 1.34
N GLN A 242 -2.38 13.82 1.00
CA GLN A 242 -1.28 14.19 1.89
C GLN A 242 -1.25 15.71 2.14
N GLU A 243 -1.61 16.51 1.13
CA GLU A 243 -1.69 17.96 1.25
C GLU A 243 -2.77 18.41 2.25
N MET A 244 -3.90 17.70 2.33
CA MET A 244 -4.92 17.96 3.36
C MET A 244 -4.39 17.64 4.76
N ILE A 245 -3.69 16.52 4.91
CA ILE A 245 -3.07 16.13 6.19
C ILE A 245 -2.04 17.17 6.62
N ASP A 246 -1.19 17.62 5.70
CA ASP A 246 -0.16 18.61 5.98
C ASP A 246 -0.77 19.98 6.30
N ALA A 247 -1.87 20.35 5.65
CA ALA A 247 -2.63 21.56 5.98
C ALA A 247 -3.21 21.51 7.41
N TRP A 248 -3.79 20.38 7.83
CA TRP A 248 -4.27 20.22 9.20
C TRP A 248 -3.15 20.24 10.24
N LYS A 249 -2.00 19.59 9.95
CA LYS A 249 -0.81 19.66 10.81
C LYS A 249 -0.33 21.10 10.96
N ALA A 250 -0.28 21.86 9.87
CA ALA A 250 0.09 23.27 9.89
C ALA A 250 -0.90 24.15 10.67
N GLN A 251 -2.22 23.89 10.54
CA GLN A 251 -3.26 24.59 11.32
C GLN A 251 -3.10 24.34 12.83
N ALA A 252 -2.87 23.08 13.22
CA ALA A 252 -2.61 22.71 14.61
C ALA A 252 -1.33 23.37 15.14
N GLU A 253 -0.24 23.35 14.36
CA GLU A 253 1.04 23.98 14.72
C GLU A 253 0.94 25.50 14.86
N ALA A 254 0.12 26.17 14.04
CA ALA A 254 -0.12 27.61 14.12
C ALA A 254 -0.78 28.02 15.44
N GLY A 255 -1.59 27.13 16.04
CA GLY A 255 -2.13 27.31 17.38
C GLY A 255 -1.08 27.14 18.49
N GLY A 256 0.11 26.66 18.16
CA GLY A 256 1.26 26.43 19.03
C GLY A 256 1.45 24.96 19.40
N THR A 257 2.59 24.66 20.03
CA THR A 257 2.97 23.29 20.41
C THR A 257 2.99 23.12 21.92
N ILE A 258 2.46 22.00 22.40
CA ILE A 258 2.63 21.49 23.75
C ILE A 258 3.62 20.32 23.68
N ASN A 259 4.64 20.33 24.55
CA ASN A 259 5.61 19.25 24.64
C ASN A 259 5.33 18.40 25.89
N GLY A 260 5.11 17.11 25.69
CA GLY A 260 4.67 16.18 26.73
C GLY A 260 3.22 15.76 26.58
N ASP A 261 2.81 14.81 27.42
CA ASP A 261 1.48 14.19 27.36
C ASP A 261 0.41 15.13 27.92
N CYS A 262 -0.81 15.01 27.41
CA CYS A 262 -1.98 15.81 27.78
C CYS A 262 -3.12 14.92 28.32
N GLY A 263 -4.05 15.52 29.07
CA GLY A 263 -5.15 14.81 29.70
C GLY A 263 -4.87 14.47 31.17
N ASP A 264 -5.13 13.23 31.59
CA ASP A 264 -4.96 12.76 32.98
C ASP A 264 -3.48 12.78 33.40
N GLY A 265 -3.11 13.68 34.30
CA GLY A 265 -1.71 13.85 34.72
C GLY A 265 -0.83 14.47 33.64
N GLY A 266 -1.45 15.25 32.74
CA GLY A 266 -0.77 15.90 31.64
C GLY A 266 0.15 17.04 32.07
N VAL A 267 0.90 17.59 31.11
CA VAL A 267 1.75 18.76 31.36
C VAL A 267 0.91 20.02 31.60
N ALA A 268 1.52 21.00 32.28
CA ALA A 268 0.89 22.29 32.51
C ALA A 268 0.42 22.93 31.18
N GLY A 269 -0.86 23.30 31.13
CA GLY A 269 -1.50 23.83 29.92
C GLY A 269 -2.35 22.83 29.15
N CYS A 270 -2.33 21.54 29.51
CA CYS A 270 -3.28 20.56 29.01
C CYS A 270 -3.60 19.40 29.97
N ASP A 271 -3.27 19.54 31.25
CA ASP A 271 -3.78 18.66 32.30
C ASP A 271 -5.29 18.85 32.48
N ILE A 272 -6.02 17.75 32.62
CA ILE A 272 -7.46 17.77 32.92
C ILE A 272 -7.63 17.05 34.25
N PRO A 273 -8.16 17.71 35.31
CA PRO A 273 -8.37 17.02 36.58
C PRO A 273 -9.50 15.98 36.47
N THR A 274 -9.63 15.09 37.45
CA THR A 274 -10.74 14.14 37.55
C THR A 274 -12.10 14.84 37.47
N ASN A 275 -13.01 14.32 36.63
CA ASN A 275 -14.29 14.94 36.25
C ASN A 275 -14.17 16.36 35.63
N GLY A 276 -12.96 16.73 35.19
CA GLY A 276 -12.66 18.04 34.65
C GLY A 276 -12.96 18.16 33.16
N THR A 277 -13.05 19.40 32.71
CA THR A 277 -13.21 19.73 31.30
C THR A 277 -12.12 20.70 30.87
N LEU A 278 -11.52 20.47 29.70
CA LEU A 278 -10.59 21.39 29.07
C LEU A 278 -11.05 21.68 27.65
N THR A 279 -11.09 22.96 27.28
CA THR A 279 -11.21 23.38 25.88
C THR A 279 -9.82 23.59 25.30
N LEU A 280 -9.51 22.91 24.20
CA LEU A 280 -8.21 22.97 23.54
C LEU A 280 -8.36 22.99 22.02
N GLY A 281 -7.54 23.79 21.35
CA GLY A 281 -7.43 23.80 19.89
C GLY A 281 -7.53 25.22 19.29
N PRO A 282 -6.83 25.50 18.18
CA PRO A 282 -5.90 24.60 17.49
C PRO A 282 -4.61 24.38 18.29
N LYS A 283 -4.05 23.16 18.28
CA LYS A 283 -2.78 22.83 18.98
C LYS A 283 -2.09 21.59 18.41
N LYS A 284 -0.75 21.61 18.38
CA LYS A 284 0.07 20.39 18.29
C LYS A 284 0.44 19.88 19.68
N ILE A 285 0.24 18.58 19.92
CA ILE A 285 0.69 17.85 21.11
C ILE A 285 1.84 16.94 20.67
N ASN A 286 3.05 17.29 21.09
CA ASN A 286 4.24 16.47 20.92
C ASN A 286 4.35 15.49 22.09
N GLY A 287 3.43 14.51 22.14
CA GLY A 287 3.19 13.60 23.25
C GLY A 287 1.91 12.77 22.99
N ASN A 288 1.43 12.10 24.03
CA ASN A 288 0.18 11.33 24.02
C ASN A 288 -0.99 12.17 24.53
N LEU A 289 -2.23 11.79 24.18
CA LEU A 289 -3.46 12.30 24.77
C LEU A 289 -4.12 11.17 25.55
N ILE A 290 -4.22 11.29 26.87
CA ILE A 290 -4.73 10.25 27.76
C ILE A 290 -5.90 10.82 28.54
N LEU A 291 -7.12 10.37 28.28
CA LEU A 291 -8.31 10.80 29.01
C LEU A 291 -8.78 9.68 29.92
N ALA A 292 -8.84 9.94 31.22
CA ALA A 292 -9.34 8.99 32.22
C ALA A 292 -10.23 9.71 33.24
N ASN A 293 -10.89 8.96 34.11
CA ASN A 293 -11.57 9.51 35.28
C ASN A 293 -12.66 10.55 34.94
N ASN A 294 -13.52 10.23 33.96
CA ASN A 294 -14.63 11.05 33.46
C ASN A 294 -14.20 12.45 32.96
N GLN A 295 -13.01 12.57 32.39
CA GLN A 295 -12.53 13.83 31.81
C GLN A 295 -13.24 14.13 30.47
N THR A 296 -13.41 15.42 30.17
CA THR A 296 -13.91 15.87 28.87
C THR A 296 -12.93 16.81 28.19
N LEU A 297 -12.48 16.46 26.99
CA LEU A 297 -11.77 17.39 26.10
C LEU A 297 -12.76 18.00 25.11
N VAL A 298 -12.90 19.32 25.11
CA VAL A 298 -13.67 20.09 24.13
C VAL A 298 -12.72 20.64 23.09
N VAL A 299 -12.89 20.25 21.83
CA VAL A 299 -12.00 20.60 20.72
C VAL A 299 -12.50 21.88 20.05
N SER A 300 -11.75 22.98 20.20
CA SER A 300 -12.07 24.30 19.64
C SER A 300 -11.31 24.64 18.35
N GLY A 301 -10.34 23.82 17.95
CA GLY A 301 -9.57 23.94 16.71
C GLY A 301 -8.83 22.63 16.42
N THR A 302 -8.28 22.43 15.21
CA THR A 302 -7.57 21.20 14.82
C THR A 302 -6.49 20.82 15.82
N ILE A 303 -6.48 19.56 16.27
CA ILE A 303 -5.45 19.05 17.17
C ILE A 303 -4.61 17.99 16.45
N TYR A 304 -3.29 18.16 16.49
CA TYR A 304 -2.33 17.19 15.97
C TYR A 304 -1.53 16.55 17.11
N ILE A 305 -1.73 15.25 17.35
CA ILE A 305 -1.02 14.46 18.36
C ILE A 305 0.02 13.58 17.68
N THR A 306 1.29 13.65 18.12
CA THR A 306 2.37 12.81 17.57
C THR A 306 2.45 11.43 18.20
N GLY A 307 1.94 11.28 19.43
CA GLY A 307 1.78 10.01 20.14
C GLY A 307 0.37 9.44 20.04
N TYR A 308 0.05 8.49 20.92
CA TYR A 308 -1.24 7.79 20.90
C TYR A 308 -2.35 8.58 21.60
N ILE A 309 -3.60 8.21 21.32
CA ILE A 309 -4.79 8.65 22.05
C ILE A 309 -5.31 7.46 22.85
N ASP A 310 -5.58 7.67 24.14
CA ASP A 310 -6.22 6.72 25.04
C ASP A 310 -7.41 7.40 25.72
N ILE A 311 -8.57 6.74 25.72
CA ILE A 311 -9.83 7.30 26.26
C ILE A 311 -10.52 6.20 27.06
N ASP A 312 -10.56 6.39 28.37
CA ASP A 312 -11.03 5.40 29.31
C ASP A 312 -11.92 6.00 30.41
N ASN A 313 -12.53 5.12 31.20
CA ASN A 313 -13.23 5.44 32.45
C ASN A 313 -14.23 6.61 32.33
N GLY A 314 -15.15 6.51 31.36
CA GLY A 314 -16.25 7.47 31.17
C GLY A 314 -15.86 8.81 30.53
N SER A 315 -14.62 8.94 30.05
CA SER A 315 -14.12 10.18 29.44
C SER A 315 -14.61 10.38 28.01
N ALA A 316 -14.58 11.63 27.53
CA ALA A 316 -15.11 11.99 26.23
C ALA A 316 -14.28 13.07 25.51
N ILE A 317 -14.33 13.04 24.18
CA ILE A 317 -13.92 14.15 23.32
C ILE A 317 -15.17 14.72 22.66
N GLN A 318 -15.35 16.03 22.75
CA GLN A 318 -16.49 16.77 22.22
C GLN A 318 -15.99 17.89 21.31
N LEU A 319 -16.80 18.30 20.33
CA LEU A 319 -16.50 19.50 19.52
C LEU A 319 -17.08 20.73 20.23
N ASP A 320 -16.33 21.83 20.22
CA ASP A 320 -16.86 23.12 20.64
C ASP A 320 -18.00 23.56 19.70
N PRO A 321 -19.13 24.09 20.20
CA PRO A 321 -20.22 24.57 19.35
C PRO A 321 -19.82 25.66 18.34
N SER A 322 -18.71 26.37 18.57
CA SER A 322 -18.16 27.39 17.67
C SER A 322 -17.31 26.83 16.53
N TYR A 323 -17.03 25.51 16.54
CA TYR A 323 -16.36 24.82 15.44
C TYR A 323 -17.35 24.69 14.26
N GLU A 324 -17.41 25.73 13.42
CA GLU A 324 -18.15 25.92 12.13
C GLU A 324 -19.21 24.85 11.71
N PRO A 325 -20.39 25.25 11.19
CA PRO A 325 -21.61 24.43 11.14
C PRO A 325 -21.64 23.24 10.15
N TYR A 326 -20.52 22.79 9.59
CA TYR A 326 -20.47 21.80 8.51
C TYR A 326 -19.82 20.45 8.83
N ILE A 327 -19.41 20.19 10.07
CA ILE A 327 -18.95 18.86 10.48
C ILE A 327 -19.49 18.50 11.85
N SER A 328 -20.64 17.83 11.88
CA SER A 328 -21.18 17.14 13.04
C SER A 328 -20.38 15.87 13.43
N ARG A 329 -19.10 15.80 13.06
CA ARG A 329 -18.25 14.60 13.20
C ARG A 329 -16.83 14.95 13.61
N THR A 330 -16.44 14.55 14.81
CA THR A 330 -15.03 14.42 15.20
C THR A 330 -14.39 13.35 14.30
N THR A 331 -13.40 13.72 13.50
CA THR A 331 -12.73 12.79 12.57
C THR A 331 -11.32 12.53 13.06
N ALA A 332 -11.10 11.39 13.72
CA ALA A 332 -9.76 10.96 14.10
C ALA A 332 -9.12 10.17 12.94
N ILE A 333 -7.99 10.65 12.43
CA ILE A 333 -7.24 9.99 11.37
C ILE A 333 -5.98 9.36 11.96
N PHE A 334 -5.89 8.04 11.88
CA PHE A 334 -4.72 7.25 12.24
C PHE A 334 -4.03 6.75 10.96
N PRO A 335 -2.92 7.35 10.52
CA PRO A 335 -2.15 6.83 9.39
C PRO A 335 -1.65 5.42 9.74
N ALA A 336 -1.78 4.47 8.80
CA ALA A 336 -1.51 3.04 9.02
C ALA A 336 -0.06 2.66 9.45
N ARG A 337 0.82 3.64 9.66
CA ARG A 337 2.23 3.45 10.09
C ARG A 337 2.72 4.41 11.16
N ASP A 338 1.97 5.45 11.50
CA ASP A 338 2.36 6.38 12.56
C ASP A 338 1.31 6.29 13.67
N ARG A 339 1.78 6.11 14.92
CA ARG A 339 0.92 6.19 16.11
C ARG A 339 0.35 7.60 16.36
N SER A 340 0.56 8.53 15.43
CA SER A 340 0.07 9.90 15.49
C SER A 340 -1.37 10.00 15.03
N ALA A 341 -2.12 10.94 15.60
CA ALA A 341 -3.50 11.20 15.24
C ALA A 341 -3.73 12.68 14.95
N VAL A 342 -4.61 12.97 13.99
CA VAL A 342 -5.19 14.31 13.81
C VAL A 342 -6.66 14.21 14.14
N ILE A 343 -7.14 15.11 15.00
CA ILE A 343 -8.54 15.24 15.43
C ILE A 343 -9.11 16.57 14.94
#